data_AF-A0AB36XWM6-F1
#
_entry.id   AF-A0AB36XWM6-F1
#
_cell.length_a   1.000
_cell.length_b   1.000
_cell.length_c   1.000
_cell.angle_alpha   90.00
_cell.angle_beta   90.00
_cell.angle_gamma   90.00
#
_symmetry.space_group_name_H-M   'P 1'
#
loop_
_entity.id
_entity.type
_entity.pdbx_description
1 polymer ?
#
loop_
_entity_poly.entity_id
_entity_poly.type
_entity_poly.pdbx_seq_one_letter_code
_entity_poly.pdbx_strand_id
1 'polypeptide(L)'
;MIQFKKSKHFLEWLDSLRSKPARARVLARLDHAQWGNFGDCEALGNGVFEMRIHYGPGYRVYFTRRDEVVYLLLIGGDKSTQKRDIQRAKQIAEDFEKKE
;
A
#
# COMPACT_ATOMS: atom_id res chain seq x y z
N MET A 1 16.86 7.01 -3.34
CA MET A 1 16.07 6.11 -2.47
C MET A 1 14.66 6.67 -2.45
N ILE A 2 13.67 5.85 -2.80
CA ILE A 2 12.27 6.29 -2.87
C ILE A 2 11.79 6.57 -1.44
N GLN A 3 11.21 7.74 -1.21
CA GLN A 3 10.70 8.12 0.10
C GLN A 3 9.28 7.57 0.26
N PHE A 4 8.96 7.05 1.45
CA PHE A 4 7.60 6.57 1.76
C PHE A 4 6.94 7.45 2.81
N LYS A 5 5.79 8.05 2.48
CA LYS A 5 4.86 8.63 3.45
C LYS A 5 3.74 7.62 3.74
N LYS A 6 3.40 7.43 5.01
CA LYS A 6 2.40 6.44 5.44
C LYS A 6 1.13 7.17 5.87
N SER A 7 -0.02 6.80 5.33
CA SER A 7 -1.29 7.31 5.80
C SER A 7 -1.58 6.77 7.22
N LYS A 8 -2.52 7.41 7.91
CA LYS A 8 -3.04 6.90 9.18
C LYS A 8 -3.64 5.50 9.03
N HIS A 9 -4.38 5.24 7.95
CA HIS A 9 -5.01 3.94 7.69
C HIS A 9 -3.99 2.82 7.50
N PHE A 10 -2.87 3.11 6.83
CA PHE A 10 -1.80 2.14 6.69
C PHE A 10 -1.14 1.82 8.04
N LEU A 11 -0.88 2.85 8.87
CA LEU A 11 -0.29 2.67 10.20
C LEU A 11 -1.22 1.89 11.14
N GLU A 12 -2.50 2.26 11.22
CA GLU A 12 -3.52 1.56 11.99
C GLU A 12 -3.61 0.08 11.59
N TRP A 13 -3.58 -0.20 10.28
CA TRP A 13 -3.56 -1.57 9.79
C TRP A 13 -2.28 -2.31 10.19
N LEU A 14 -1.11 -1.69 10.03
CA LEU A 14 0.18 -2.30 10.37
C LEU A 14 0.26 -2.65 11.86
N ASP A 15 -0.29 -1.79 12.72
CA ASP A 15 -0.34 -1.99 14.17
C ASP A 15 -1.37 -3.07 14.57
N SER A 16 -2.46 -3.22 13.81
CA SER A 16 -3.44 -4.30 14.03
C SER A 16 -2.90 -5.70 13.70
N LEU A 17 -1.78 -5.78 12.98
CA LEU A 17 -1.24 -7.03 12.47
C LEU A 17 -0.51 -7.84 13.56
N ARG A 18 -1.24 -8.77 14.18
CA ARG A 18 -0.70 -9.68 15.23
C ARG A 18 0.37 -10.65 14.72
N SER A 19 0.36 -10.96 13.42
CA SER A 19 1.29 -11.93 12.82
C SER A 19 2.64 -11.29 12.53
N LYS A 20 3.65 -11.61 13.37
CA LYS A 20 5.05 -11.16 13.17
C LYS A 20 5.58 -11.52 11.77
N PRO A 21 5.36 -12.74 11.24
CA PRO A 21 5.85 -13.08 9.91
C PRO A 21 5.14 -12.33 8.77
N ALA A 22 3.86 -11.95 8.94
CA ALA A 22 3.16 -11.13 7.96
C ALA A 22 3.74 -9.71 7.96
N ARG A 23 3.95 -9.12 9.14
CA ARG A 23 4.55 -7.80 9.31
C ARG A 23 5.93 -7.73 8.68
N ALA A 24 6.79 -8.70 8.96
CA ALA A 24 8.15 -8.75 8.41
C ALA A 24 8.15 -8.79 6.88
N ARG A 25 7.26 -9.56 6.24
CA ARG A 25 7.18 -9.63 4.78
C ARG A 25 6.72 -8.33 4.13
N VAL A 26 5.77 -7.64 4.76
CA VAL A 26 5.32 -6.32 4.28
C VAL A 26 6.44 -5.30 4.39
N LEU A 27 7.12 -5.25 5.54
CA LEU A 27 8.26 -4.35 5.74
C LEU A 27 9.40 -4.65 4.76
N ALA A 28 9.79 -5.91 4.59
CA ALA A 28 10.81 -6.31 3.63
C ALA A 28 10.45 -5.90 2.21
N ARG A 29 9.17 -6.06 1.82
CA ARG A 29 8.72 -5.62 0.49
C ARG A 29 8.82 -4.10 0.34
N LEU A 30 8.48 -3.32 1.37
CA LEU A 30 8.64 -1.86 1.34
C LEU A 30 10.11 -1.45 1.29
N ASP A 31 11.00 -2.16 1.99
CA ASP A 31 12.44 -1.90 1.95
C ASP A 31 13.00 -2.14 0.54
N HIS A 32 12.61 -3.22 -0.14
CA HIS A 32 12.98 -3.41 -1.55
C HIS A 32 12.42 -2.31 -2.46
N ALA A 33 11.19 -1.85 -2.20
CA ALA A 33 10.58 -0.78 -2.96
C ALA A 33 11.29 0.58 -2.76
N GLN A 34 11.91 0.84 -1.60
CA GLN A 34 12.77 2.02 -1.38
C GLN A 34 13.98 2.06 -2.34
N TRP A 35 14.44 0.89 -2.78
CA TRP A 35 15.50 0.75 -3.77
C TRP A 35 14.99 0.65 -5.21
N GLY A 36 13.69 0.91 -5.43
CA GLY A 36 13.07 0.88 -6.75
C GLY A 36 12.54 -0.48 -7.17
N ASN A 37 12.66 -1.52 -6.33
CA ASN A 37 12.11 -2.84 -6.61
C ASN A 37 10.76 -3.05 -5.90
N PHE A 38 9.68 -2.68 -6.57
CA PHE A 38 8.32 -2.84 -6.04
C PHE A 38 7.81 -4.30 -6.09
N GLY A 39 8.51 -5.18 -6.82
CA GLY A 39 8.10 -6.56 -7.04
C GLY A 39 6.80 -6.67 -7.82
N ASP A 40 5.93 -7.60 -7.41
CA ASP A 40 4.61 -7.81 -8.01
C ASP A 40 3.69 -6.61 -7.72
N CYS A 41 3.50 -5.76 -8.73
CA CYS A 41 2.66 -4.56 -8.69
C CYS A 41 1.79 -4.40 -9.93
N GLU A 42 0.63 -3.76 -9.76
CA GLU A 42 -0.33 -3.50 -10.83
C GLU A 42 -0.90 -2.08 -10.72
N ALA A 43 -1.11 -1.41 -11.84
CA ALA A 43 -1.79 -0.12 -11.89
C ALA A 43 -3.30 -0.32 -11.85
N LEU A 44 -4.00 0.40 -10.95
CA LEU A 44 -5.45 0.30 -10.75
C LEU A 44 -6.23 1.50 -11.31
N GLY A 45 -5.53 2.42 -11.98
CA GLY A 45 -6.05 3.70 -12.48
C GLY A 45 -6.12 4.78 -11.40
N ASN A 46 -6.36 6.03 -11.84
CA ASN A 46 -6.41 7.22 -10.96
C ASN A 46 -5.12 7.42 -10.13
N GLY A 47 -3.95 7.09 -10.71
CA GLY A 47 -2.67 7.20 -10.01
C GLY A 47 -2.50 6.24 -8.83
N VAL A 48 -3.39 5.26 -8.65
CA VAL A 48 -3.30 4.24 -7.59
C VAL A 48 -2.70 2.96 -8.15
N PHE A 49 -1.83 2.37 -7.35
CA PHE A 49 -1.13 1.12 -7.62
C PHE A 49 -1.37 0.14 -6.48
N GLU A 50 -1.38 -1.15 -6.81
CA GLU A 50 -1.42 -2.25 -5.85
C GLU A 50 -0.11 -2.99 -5.86
N MET A 51 0.43 -3.28 -4.68
CA MET A 51 1.55 -4.17 -4.48
C MET A 51 1.08 -5.46 -3.81
N ARG A 52 1.29 -6.58 -4.49
CA ARG A 52 0.76 -7.89 -4.10
C ARG A 52 1.79 -8.67 -3.30
N ILE A 53 1.37 -9.13 -2.12
CA ILE A 53 2.17 -9.95 -1.23
C ILE A 53 1.43 -11.27 -1.02
N HIS A 54 1.91 -12.32 -1.68
CA HIS A 54 1.34 -13.67 -1.62
C HIS A 54 1.74 -14.38 -0.33
N TYR A 55 1.17 -13.94 0.78
CA TYR A 55 1.36 -14.53 2.09
C TYR A 55 0.06 -14.48 2.91
N GLY A 56 -0.28 -15.59 3.57
CA GLY A 56 -1.53 -15.71 4.33
C GLY A 56 -2.75 -15.39 3.47
N PRO A 57 -3.59 -14.41 3.84
CA PRO A 57 -4.79 -14.03 3.08
C PRO A 57 -4.49 -13.37 1.71
N GLY A 58 -3.23 -13.06 1.43
CA GLY A 58 -2.82 -12.36 0.21
C GLY A 58 -2.95 -10.84 0.36
N TYR A 59 -2.06 -10.24 1.15
CA TYR A 59 -2.08 -8.80 1.42
C TYR A 59 -1.86 -7.96 0.16
N ARG A 60 -2.52 -6.79 0.13
CA ARG A 60 -2.44 -5.79 -0.95
C ARG A 60 -2.11 -4.43 -0.38
N VAL A 61 -0.91 -3.93 -0.62
CA VAL A 61 -0.56 -2.55 -0.24
C VAL A 61 -1.01 -1.63 -1.37
N TYR A 62 -1.91 -0.70 -1.09
CA TYR A 62 -2.29 0.32 -2.06
C TYR A 62 -1.45 1.57 -1.84
N PHE A 63 -0.94 2.13 -2.92
CA PHE A 63 -0.12 3.31 -2.87
C PHE A 63 -0.36 4.22 -4.08
N THR A 64 -0.01 5.50 -3.92
CA THR A 64 0.16 6.42 -5.05
C THR A 64 1.58 6.97 -5.03
N ARG A 65 2.05 7.47 -6.17
CA ARG A 65 3.39 8.05 -6.32
C ARG A 65 3.28 9.47 -6.84
N ARG A 66 3.95 10.40 -6.16
CA ARG A 66 4.18 11.78 -6.59
C ARG A 66 5.67 12.03 -6.61
N ASP A 67 6.20 12.27 -7.80
CA ASP A 67 7.64 12.45 -8.01
C ASP A 67 8.47 11.31 -7.38
N GLU A 68 9.27 11.65 -6.38
CA GLU A 68 10.15 10.71 -5.65
C GLU A 68 9.50 10.13 -4.38
N VAL A 69 8.29 10.58 -4.04
CA VAL A 69 7.57 10.19 -2.82
C VAL A 69 6.45 9.21 -3.16
N VAL A 70 6.46 8.07 -2.50
CA VAL A 70 5.38 7.08 -2.52
C VAL A 70 4.54 7.21 -1.25
N TYR A 71 3.24 7.38 -1.43
CA TYR A 71 2.27 7.49 -0.35
C TYR A 71 1.58 6.14 -0.16
N LEU A 72 1.83 5.46 0.96
CA LEU A 72 1.12 4.24 1.35
C LEU A 72 -0.26 4.60 1.89
N LEU A 73 -1.30 4.20 1.16
CA LEU A 73 -2.67 4.65 1.38
C LEU A 73 -3.39 3.76 2.39
N LEU A 74 -3.33 2.45 2.21
CA LEU A 74 -3.86 1.43 3.11
C LEU A 74 -3.40 0.04 2.67
N ILE A 75 -3.68 -0.98 3.49
CA ILE A 75 -3.68 -2.37 3.02
C ILE A 75 -5.12 -2.86 2.84
N GLY A 76 -5.37 -3.54 1.73
CA GLY A 76 -6.56 -4.36 1.53
C GLY A 76 -6.45 -5.71 2.20
N GLY A 77 -7.58 -6.20 2.69
CA GLY A 77 -7.70 -7.52 3.30
C GLY A 77 -7.45 -8.65 2.30
N ASP A 78 -8.23 -9.73 2.43
CA ASP A 78 -8.23 -10.76 1.40
C ASP A 78 -8.97 -10.30 0.12
N LYS A 79 -8.97 -11.17 -0.90
CA LYS A 79 -9.56 -10.87 -2.21
C LYS A 79 -11.05 -10.48 -2.16
N SER A 80 -11.79 -10.88 -1.12
CA SER A 80 -13.22 -10.57 -0.99
C SER A 80 -13.50 -9.08 -0.79
N THR A 81 -12.55 -8.33 -0.21
CA THR A 81 -12.72 -6.89 0.06
C THR A 81 -12.01 -6.00 -0.95
N GLN A 82 -11.25 -6.60 -1.89
CA GLN A 82 -10.38 -5.88 -2.82
C GLN A 82 -11.09 -4.73 -3.55
N LYS A 83 -12.30 -4.98 -4.08
CA LYS A 83 -13.03 -3.97 -4.85
C LYS A 83 -13.35 -2.72 -4.00
N ARG A 84 -13.74 -2.91 -2.73
CA ARG A 84 -14.01 -1.83 -1.78
C ARG A 84 -12.72 -1.13 -1.38
N ASP A 85 -11.66 -1.88 -1.16
CA ASP A 85 -10.37 -1.34 -0.71
C ASP A 85 -9.71 -0.50 -1.81
N ILE A 86 -9.85 -0.90 -3.09
CA ILE A 86 -9.42 -0.10 -4.25
C ILE A 86 -10.16 1.23 -4.30
N GLN A 87 -11.49 1.24 -4.15
CA GLN A 87 -12.28 2.48 -4.15
C GLN A 87 -11.84 3.40 -3.01
N ARG A 88 -11.64 2.84 -1.82
CA ARG A 88 -11.14 3.60 -0.66
C ARG A 88 -9.74 4.16 -0.91
N ALA A 89 -8.84 3.40 -1.54
CA ALA A 89 -7.51 3.85 -1.86
C ALA A 89 -7.53 5.03 -2.83
N LYS A 90 -8.38 4.98 -3.88
CA LYS A 90 -8.58 6.09 -4.81
C LYS A 90 -9.09 7.34 -4.11
N GLN A 91 -10.06 7.20 -3.21
CA GLN A 91 -10.58 8.34 -2.45
C GLN A 91 -9.51 8.98 -1.56
N ILE A 92 -8.69 8.17 -0.87
CA ILE A 92 -7.59 8.69 -0.05
C ILE A 92 -6.53 9.37 -0.93
N ALA A 93 -6.23 8.81 -2.11
CA ALA A 93 -5.28 9.41 -3.04
C ALA A 93 -5.75 10.80 -3.52
N GLU A 94 -7.03 10.94 -3.89
CA GLU A 94 -7.64 12.22 -4.25
C GLU A 94 -7.63 13.23 -3.09
N ASP A 95 -7.89 12.78 -1.85
CA ASP A 95 -7.82 13.64 -0.67
C ASP A 95 -6.39 14.13 -0.39
N PHE A 96 -5.37 13.33 -0.71
CA PHE A 96 -3.99 13.79 -0.71
C PHE A 96 -3.75 14.84 -1.80
N GLU A 97 -4.43 14.78 -2.96
CA GLU A 97 -4.23 15.75 -4.07
C GLU A 97 -4.80 17.12 -3.73
N LYS A 98 -5.86 17.18 -2.93
CA LYS A 98 -6.51 18.43 -2.52
C LYS A 98 -5.83 19.14 -1.35
N LYS A 99 -4.90 18.46 -0.65
CA LYS A 99 -4.28 18.94 0.60
C LYS A 99 -2.82 19.38 0.42
N GLU A 100 -2.24 19.21 -0.77
CA GLU A 100 -0.95 19.79 -1.17
C GLU A 100 -1.21 20.93 -2.17
#